data_AF-A0AA37V455-F1
#
_entry.id   AF-A0AA37V455-F1
#
_cell.length_a   1.000
_cell.length_b   1.000
_cell.length_c   1.000
_cell.angle_alpha   90.00
_cell.angle_beta   90.00
_cell.angle_gamma   90.00
#
_symmetry.space_group_name_H-M   'P 1'
#
loop_
_entity.id
_entity.type
_entity.pdbx_description
1 polymer ?
#
loop_
_entity_poly.entity_id
_entity_poly.type
_entity_poly.pdbx_seq_one_letter_code
_entity_poly.pdbx_strand_id
1 'polypeptide(L)'
;MSEKKKFTVYVGSVALCVGVAVLLHYVSFTNPYLQSICHLLRPFIYIGLYLVWAISFQKRIIQKEPRRCLIMIAVMMVFWMLVRMCKFEIPYEMPTALRYAWYLYYIPMLLLPTVSLYLAFYIRQPENYKLPERRCLLFFPALFLIGIVLTNDLHQLVFTFPEGRLGEAASYEVGVYGYGAMYYAIVAWDLGCLLAALLIILLRCRKIKNRKMLWMPFGAYGLSVVYGIAYYLNLPFWKIFSSDMTAALCLLFALIIESCIQCGLIPSNTGYAQLFAASTISAQITDQSGKCIYQSQDSECIAPEIVRQVVQCPIMLENGIRLSGKPILGGYVLWKENLSELQEIVRELEDRKEELKDANLIEEENLRTKREVEKLSVKNQLYDKIQKQTARQSKLLTEFIEAYSMEEDENKREKILGKIVVIGAYIKRRSNLIFIAEQTVKFPIRELELCFRETIKNLEWNHVEAGFSTALEEIRSEDAMQIYDFFEAVIEESLEDLLAFNVNLKRREARIIMSMSVECKTDLQEIARRYGAYAEQDFDGSWLLSLILGGGGGK
;
A
#
# COMPACT_ATOMS: atom_id res chain seq x y z
N MET A 1 -21.28 -20.99 -35.64
CA MET A 1 -21.57 -22.44 -35.59
C MET A 1 -21.82 -22.86 -34.14
N SER A 2 -23.01 -23.37 -33.82
CA SER A 2 -23.40 -23.79 -32.46
C SER A 2 -22.42 -24.84 -31.89
N GLU A 3 -22.14 -24.79 -30.58
CA GLU A 3 -21.23 -25.74 -29.90
C GLU A 3 -21.60 -27.20 -30.18
N LYS A 4 -22.90 -27.52 -30.29
CA LYS A 4 -23.39 -28.85 -30.66
C LYS A 4 -22.90 -29.29 -32.04
N LYS A 5 -22.91 -28.42 -33.05
CA LYS A 5 -22.42 -28.73 -34.40
C LYS A 5 -20.90 -28.96 -34.42
N LYS A 6 -20.13 -28.20 -33.63
CA LYS A 6 -18.66 -28.40 -33.52
C LYS A 6 -18.32 -29.74 -32.89
N PHE A 7 -19.07 -30.12 -31.87
CA PHE A 7 -18.92 -31.41 -31.21
C PHE A 7 -19.25 -32.59 -32.14
N THR A 8 -20.37 -32.54 -32.86
CA THR A 8 -20.77 -33.61 -33.80
C THR A 8 -19.74 -33.78 -34.93
N VAL A 9 -19.22 -32.68 -35.47
CA VAL A 9 -18.17 -32.73 -36.50
C VAL A 9 -16.88 -33.35 -35.95
N TYR A 10 -16.48 -32.97 -34.73
CA TYR A 10 -15.30 -33.56 -34.09
C TYR A 10 -15.45 -35.07 -33.89
N VAL A 11 -16.56 -35.53 -33.28
CA VAL A 11 -16.82 -36.96 -33.06
C VAL A 11 -16.89 -37.72 -34.39
N GLY A 12 -17.56 -37.15 -35.40
CA GLY A 12 -17.63 -37.73 -36.75
C GLY A 12 -16.24 -37.87 -37.40
N SER A 13 -15.37 -36.86 -37.26
CA SER A 13 -14.01 -36.92 -37.81
C SER A 13 -13.13 -37.98 -37.12
N VAL A 14 -13.25 -38.14 -35.80
CA VAL A 14 -12.54 -39.19 -35.05
C VAL A 14 -13.05 -40.57 -35.45
N ALA A 15 -14.37 -40.75 -35.52
CA ALA A 15 -14.98 -42.02 -35.95
C ALA A 15 -14.57 -42.40 -37.38
N LEU A 16 -14.49 -41.44 -38.29
CA LEU A 16 -13.99 -41.65 -39.65
C LEU A 16 -12.53 -42.11 -39.65
N CYS A 17 -11.65 -41.42 -38.91
CA CYS A 17 -10.23 -41.79 -38.85
C CYS A 17 -10.02 -43.19 -38.25
N VAL A 18 -10.75 -43.53 -37.19
CA VAL A 18 -10.73 -44.86 -36.57
C VAL A 18 -11.27 -45.91 -37.55
N GLY A 19 -12.38 -45.60 -38.25
CA GLY A 19 -12.95 -46.47 -39.28
C GLY A 19 -11.98 -46.76 -40.42
N VAL A 20 -11.28 -45.73 -40.94
CA VAL A 20 -10.23 -45.89 -41.94
C VAL A 20 -9.08 -46.75 -41.42
N ALA A 21 -8.61 -46.52 -40.19
CA ALA A 21 -7.55 -47.31 -39.58
C ALA A 21 -7.93 -48.79 -39.38
N VAL A 22 -9.21 -49.07 -39.10
CA VAL A 22 -9.75 -50.45 -39.01
C VAL A 22 -9.91 -51.06 -40.40
N LEU A 23 -10.38 -50.32 -41.40
CA LEU A 23 -10.47 -50.81 -42.78
C LEU A 23 -9.08 -51.17 -43.34
N LEU A 24 -8.08 -50.32 -43.12
CA LEU A 24 -6.69 -50.58 -43.47
C LEU A 24 -6.12 -51.85 -42.81
N HIS A 25 -6.71 -52.34 -41.72
CA HIS A 25 -6.31 -53.60 -41.10
C HIS A 25 -6.85 -54.83 -41.86
N TYR A 26 -8.04 -54.73 -42.44
CA TYR A 26 -8.72 -55.85 -43.11
C TYR A 26 -8.47 -55.90 -44.62
N VAL A 27 -8.06 -54.78 -45.23
CA VAL A 27 -7.70 -54.74 -46.64
C VAL A 27 -6.30 -55.31 -46.84
N SER A 28 -6.19 -56.35 -47.65
CA SER A 28 -4.91 -56.90 -48.12
C SER A 28 -4.71 -56.56 -49.60
N PHE A 29 -3.54 -56.04 -49.94
CA PHE A 29 -3.11 -55.73 -51.29
C PHE A 29 -2.13 -56.78 -51.77
N THR A 30 -2.27 -57.21 -53.03
CA THR A 30 -1.33 -58.12 -53.69
C THR A 30 0.03 -57.49 -53.94
N ASN A 31 0.12 -56.15 -53.98
CA ASN A 31 1.38 -55.42 -54.12
C ASN A 31 2.04 -55.21 -52.74
N PRO A 32 3.27 -55.73 -52.52
CA PRO A 32 3.96 -55.66 -51.23
C PRO A 32 4.30 -54.23 -50.78
N TYR A 33 4.53 -53.31 -51.72
CA TYR A 33 4.79 -51.90 -51.39
C TYR A 33 3.52 -51.21 -50.87
N LEU A 34 2.37 -51.44 -51.50
CA LEU A 34 1.09 -50.90 -51.03
C LEU A 34 0.69 -51.50 -49.68
N GLN A 35 0.94 -52.79 -49.47
CA GLN A 35 0.70 -53.45 -48.19
C GLN A 35 1.55 -52.84 -47.06
N SER A 36 2.86 -52.64 -47.31
CA SER A 36 3.77 -52.00 -46.35
C SER A 36 3.34 -50.56 -46.02
N ILE A 37 2.95 -49.78 -47.03
CA ILE A 37 2.41 -48.42 -46.85
C ILE A 37 1.15 -48.45 -45.96
N CYS A 38 0.21 -49.37 -46.19
CA CYS A 38 -0.99 -49.50 -45.37
C CYS A 38 -0.68 -49.88 -43.91
N HIS A 39 0.32 -50.76 -43.70
CA HIS A 39 0.77 -51.13 -42.35
C HIS A 39 1.38 -49.95 -41.58
N LEU A 40 2.13 -49.08 -42.25
CA LEU A 40 2.73 -47.88 -41.64
C LEU A 40 1.69 -46.76 -41.43
N LEU A 41 0.74 -46.57 -42.35
CA LEU A 41 -0.28 -45.53 -42.25
C LEU A 41 -1.16 -45.66 -41.01
N ARG A 42 -1.49 -46.89 -40.60
CA ARG A 42 -2.37 -47.16 -39.45
C ARG A 42 -1.86 -46.54 -38.13
N PRO A 43 -0.63 -46.81 -37.64
CA PRO A 43 -0.11 -46.16 -36.44
C PRO A 43 0.03 -44.64 -36.61
N PHE A 44 0.37 -44.12 -37.80
CA PHE A 44 0.42 -42.67 -38.04
C PHE A 44 -0.94 -41.98 -37.89
N ILE A 45 -2.05 -42.61 -38.31
CA ILE A 45 -3.41 -42.07 -38.09
C ILE A 45 -3.68 -41.92 -36.59
N TYR A 46 -3.39 -42.95 -35.79
CA TYR A 46 -3.60 -42.89 -34.34
C TYR A 46 -2.69 -41.87 -33.65
N ILE A 47 -1.41 -41.81 -34.02
CA ILE A 47 -0.47 -40.80 -33.51
C ILE A 47 -0.98 -39.40 -33.83
N GLY A 48 -1.41 -39.16 -35.08
CA GLY A 48 -1.99 -37.88 -35.50
C GLY A 48 -3.23 -37.52 -34.68
N LEU A 49 -4.13 -38.48 -34.43
CA LEU A 49 -5.31 -38.29 -33.57
C LEU A 49 -4.91 -37.88 -32.14
N TYR A 50 -3.95 -38.56 -31.52
CA TYR A 50 -3.50 -38.23 -30.17
C TYR A 50 -2.77 -36.89 -30.08
N LEU A 51 -2.02 -36.50 -31.12
CA LEU A 51 -1.39 -35.18 -31.20
C LEU A 51 -2.44 -34.05 -31.31
N VAL A 52 -3.43 -34.21 -32.19
CA VAL A 52 -4.55 -33.24 -32.30
C VAL A 52 -5.32 -33.17 -30.98
N TRP A 53 -5.56 -34.32 -30.33
CA TRP A 53 -6.19 -34.39 -29.02
C TRP A 53 -5.35 -33.67 -27.95
N ALA A 54 -4.02 -33.83 -27.93
CA ALA A 54 -3.12 -33.11 -27.03
C ALA A 54 -3.17 -31.60 -27.24
N ILE A 55 -3.11 -31.13 -28.49
CA ILE A 55 -3.20 -29.70 -28.85
C ILE A 55 -4.55 -29.12 -28.41
N SER A 56 -5.62 -29.89 -28.52
CA SER A 56 -6.96 -29.45 -28.11
C SER A 56 -7.03 -29.06 -26.62
N PHE A 57 -6.22 -29.67 -25.75
CA PHE A 57 -6.21 -29.34 -24.31
C PHE A 57 -5.70 -27.93 -24.04
N GLN A 58 -4.87 -27.35 -24.91
CA GLN A 58 -4.42 -25.96 -24.75
C GLN A 58 -5.57 -24.96 -24.83
N LYS A 59 -6.58 -25.26 -25.66
CA LYS A 59 -7.78 -24.43 -25.81
C LYS A 59 -8.83 -24.76 -24.75
N ARG A 60 -8.96 -26.04 -24.41
CA ARG A 60 -10.04 -26.55 -23.55
C ARG A 60 -9.75 -26.49 -22.06
N ILE A 61 -8.49 -26.50 -21.63
CA ILE A 61 -8.11 -26.57 -20.21
C ILE A 61 -7.26 -25.36 -19.83
N ILE A 62 -7.80 -24.48 -18.97
CA ILE A 62 -7.14 -23.24 -18.54
C ILE A 62 -6.06 -23.52 -17.50
N GLN A 63 -6.37 -24.35 -16.49
CA GLN A 63 -5.45 -24.66 -15.40
C GLN A 63 -4.21 -25.39 -15.91
N LYS A 64 -3.03 -24.86 -15.56
CA LYS A 64 -1.73 -25.31 -16.10
C LYS A 64 -1.40 -26.76 -15.72
N GLU A 65 -1.57 -27.15 -14.46
CA GLU A 65 -1.16 -28.48 -13.99
C GLU A 65 -2.06 -29.62 -14.49
N PRO A 66 -3.41 -29.53 -14.44
CA PRO A 66 -4.29 -30.51 -15.09
C PRO A 66 -4.00 -30.66 -16.59
N ARG A 67 -3.76 -29.54 -17.28
CA ARG A 67 -3.40 -29.53 -18.69
C ARG A 67 -2.09 -30.29 -18.95
N ARG A 68 -1.06 -30.08 -18.12
CA ARG A 68 0.21 -30.81 -18.24
C ARG A 68 0.01 -32.32 -18.07
N CYS A 69 -0.78 -32.75 -17.10
CA CYS A 69 -1.06 -34.18 -16.90
C CYS A 69 -1.77 -34.81 -18.11
N LEU A 70 -2.77 -34.11 -18.66
CA LEU A 70 -3.50 -34.56 -19.86
C LEU A 70 -2.59 -34.63 -21.11
N ILE A 71 -1.68 -33.66 -21.26
CA ILE A 71 -0.65 -33.71 -22.32
C ILE A 71 0.30 -34.89 -22.08
N MET A 72 0.72 -35.14 -20.85
CA MET A 72 1.60 -36.28 -20.52
C MET A 72 0.93 -37.63 -20.80
N ILE A 73 -0.37 -37.74 -20.54
CA ILE A 73 -1.19 -38.91 -20.95
C ILE A 73 -1.13 -39.09 -22.47
N ALA A 74 -1.39 -38.03 -23.26
CA ALA A 74 -1.37 -38.13 -24.71
C ALA A 74 0.04 -38.48 -25.26
N VAL A 75 1.10 -37.90 -24.68
CA VAL A 75 2.50 -38.25 -25.00
C VAL A 75 2.78 -39.71 -24.70
N MET A 76 2.29 -40.22 -23.57
CA MET A 76 2.45 -41.63 -23.19
C MET A 76 1.75 -42.58 -24.17
N MET A 77 0.57 -42.20 -24.67
CA MET A 77 -0.14 -42.95 -25.71
C MET A 77 0.59 -42.94 -27.05
N VAL A 78 1.16 -41.79 -27.44
CA VAL A 78 2.01 -41.69 -28.65
C VAL A 78 3.27 -42.54 -28.50
N PHE A 79 3.93 -42.48 -27.34
CA PHE A 79 5.08 -43.33 -27.03
C PHE A 79 4.71 -44.82 -27.16
N TRP A 80 3.57 -45.24 -26.60
CA TRP A 80 3.11 -46.63 -26.73
C TRP A 80 2.89 -47.03 -28.19
N MET A 81 2.28 -46.16 -29.00
CA MET A 81 2.10 -46.42 -30.43
C MET A 81 3.42 -46.50 -31.20
N LEU A 82 4.43 -45.70 -30.82
CA LEU A 82 5.76 -45.76 -31.42
C LEU A 82 6.49 -47.06 -31.04
N VAL A 83 6.45 -47.46 -29.77
CA VAL A 83 7.02 -48.75 -29.33
C VAL A 83 6.34 -49.90 -30.06
N ARG A 84 5.01 -49.83 -30.24
CA ARG A 84 4.26 -50.79 -31.04
C ARG A 84 4.70 -50.80 -32.49
N MET A 85 4.86 -49.64 -33.11
CA MET A 85 5.36 -49.53 -34.48
C MET A 85 6.74 -50.20 -34.61
N CYS A 86 7.68 -49.87 -33.73
CA CYS A 86 9.01 -50.49 -33.70
C CYS A 86 8.92 -52.01 -33.51
N LYS A 87 8.10 -52.50 -32.57
CA LYS A 87 7.97 -53.94 -32.29
C LYS A 87 7.62 -54.75 -33.54
N PHE A 88 6.70 -54.25 -34.37
CA PHE A 88 6.26 -54.96 -35.58
C PHE A 88 7.26 -54.91 -36.74
N GLU A 89 8.27 -54.04 -36.69
CA GLU A 89 9.37 -53.99 -37.65
C GLU A 89 10.59 -54.85 -37.23
N ILE A 90 10.64 -55.32 -35.97
CA ILE A 90 11.73 -56.16 -35.49
C ILE A 90 11.60 -57.57 -36.10
N PRO A 91 12.65 -58.13 -36.74
CA PRO A 91 12.62 -59.48 -37.27
C PRO A 91 12.38 -60.54 -36.18
N TYR A 92 11.60 -61.57 -36.49
CA TYR A 92 11.34 -62.72 -35.61
C TYR A 92 12.61 -63.45 -35.16
N GLU A 93 13.69 -63.33 -35.94
CA GLU A 93 15.02 -63.88 -35.65
C GLU A 93 15.73 -63.17 -34.48
N MET A 94 15.19 -62.05 -33.97
CA MET A 94 15.70 -61.30 -32.82
C MET A 94 14.77 -61.42 -31.60
N PRO A 95 14.69 -62.61 -30.96
CA PRO A 95 13.71 -62.91 -29.92
C PRO A 95 13.88 -62.06 -28.65
N THR A 96 15.12 -61.74 -28.28
CA THR A 96 15.42 -60.84 -27.15
C THR A 96 14.89 -59.43 -27.43
N ALA A 97 15.11 -58.89 -28.63
CA ALA A 97 14.64 -57.55 -28.98
C ALA A 97 13.11 -57.47 -28.99
N LEU A 98 12.42 -58.50 -29.51
CA LEU A 98 10.96 -58.59 -29.48
C LEU A 98 10.39 -58.68 -28.07
N ARG A 99 11.04 -59.45 -27.18
CA ARG A 99 10.67 -59.57 -25.77
C ARG A 99 10.82 -58.24 -25.03
N TYR A 100 11.95 -57.54 -25.19
CA TYR A 100 12.13 -56.22 -24.57
C TYR A 100 11.19 -55.16 -25.17
N ALA A 101 10.93 -55.19 -26.49
CA ALA A 101 9.93 -54.32 -27.11
C ALA A 101 8.52 -54.56 -26.55
N TRP A 102 8.20 -55.81 -26.18
CA TRP A 102 6.97 -56.13 -25.44
C TRP A 102 7.00 -55.63 -24.00
N TYR A 103 8.10 -55.79 -23.26
CA TYR A 103 8.25 -55.25 -21.89
C TYR A 103 8.09 -53.73 -21.85
N LEU A 104 8.56 -53.03 -22.88
CA LEU A 104 8.37 -51.58 -23.02
C LEU A 104 6.90 -51.16 -23.10
N TYR A 105 5.95 -52.04 -23.45
CA TYR A 105 4.52 -51.72 -23.41
C TYR A 105 4.02 -51.45 -21.98
N TYR A 106 4.68 -52.02 -20.96
CA TYR A 106 4.26 -51.84 -19.58
C TYR A 106 4.62 -50.46 -19.00
N ILE A 107 5.56 -49.74 -19.63
CA ILE A 107 5.86 -48.34 -19.27
C ILE A 107 4.61 -47.46 -19.42
N PRO A 108 4.00 -47.35 -20.62
CA PRO A 108 2.78 -46.56 -20.78
C PRO A 108 1.58 -47.17 -20.07
N MET A 109 1.43 -48.51 -20.02
CA MET A 109 0.32 -49.13 -19.29
C MET A 109 0.29 -48.73 -17.82
N LEU A 110 1.44 -48.74 -17.12
CA LEU A 110 1.53 -48.38 -15.70
C LEU A 110 1.48 -46.86 -15.46
N LEU A 111 2.07 -46.06 -16.35
CA LEU A 111 2.12 -44.61 -16.18
C LEU A 111 0.79 -43.94 -16.51
N LEU A 112 0.03 -44.39 -17.51
CA LEU A 112 -1.28 -43.81 -17.87
C LEU A 112 -2.26 -43.69 -16.68
N PRO A 113 -2.61 -44.77 -15.96
CA PRO A 113 -3.52 -44.71 -14.82
C PRO A 113 -2.90 -43.98 -13.62
N THR A 114 -1.59 -44.07 -13.42
CA THR A 114 -0.86 -43.34 -12.37
C THR A 114 -0.97 -41.82 -12.57
N VAL A 115 -0.80 -41.35 -13.80
CA VAL A 115 -0.94 -39.94 -14.16
C VAL A 115 -2.39 -39.48 -14.08
N SER A 116 -3.36 -40.32 -14.44
CA SER A 116 -4.78 -40.03 -14.23
C SER A 116 -5.14 -39.87 -12.75
N LEU A 117 -4.57 -40.70 -11.88
CA LEU A 117 -4.75 -40.56 -10.43
C LEU A 117 -4.07 -39.30 -9.89
N TYR A 118 -2.88 -38.97 -10.40
CA TYR A 118 -2.21 -37.70 -10.08
C TYR A 118 -3.03 -36.48 -10.52
N LEU A 119 -3.57 -36.52 -11.75
CA LEU A 119 -4.50 -35.52 -12.29
C LEU A 119 -5.73 -35.33 -11.39
N ALA A 120 -6.32 -36.43 -10.91
CA ALA A 120 -7.50 -36.39 -10.04
C ALA A 120 -7.29 -35.53 -8.78
N PHE A 121 -6.07 -35.46 -8.25
CA PHE A 121 -5.75 -34.62 -7.10
C PHE A 121 -5.70 -33.12 -7.40
N TYR A 122 -5.47 -32.71 -8.66
CA TYR A 122 -5.52 -31.31 -9.09
C TYR A 122 -6.93 -30.82 -9.42
N ILE A 123 -7.86 -31.73 -9.75
CA ILE A 123 -9.21 -31.33 -10.17
C ILE A 123 -9.91 -30.52 -9.07
N ARG A 124 -10.45 -29.36 -9.48
CA ARG A 124 -11.20 -28.39 -8.66
C ARG A 124 -10.40 -27.75 -7.52
N GLN A 125 -9.07 -27.70 -7.68
CA GLN A 125 -8.19 -26.86 -6.85
C GLN A 125 -8.07 -25.45 -7.44
N PRO A 126 -7.67 -24.43 -6.64
CA PRO A 126 -7.45 -23.07 -7.14
C PRO A 126 -6.34 -23.02 -8.19
N GLU A 127 -6.34 -22.01 -9.07
CA GLU A 127 -5.45 -21.97 -10.25
C GLU A 127 -3.94 -22.01 -9.90
N ASN A 128 -3.56 -21.47 -8.75
CA ASN A 128 -2.18 -21.43 -8.26
C ASN A 128 -1.85 -22.59 -7.29
N TYR A 129 -2.72 -23.58 -7.17
CA TYR A 129 -2.51 -24.71 -6.28
C TYR A 129 -1.40 -25.63 -6.77
N LYS A 130 -0.43 -25.91 -5.89
CA LYS A 130 0.60 -26.93 -6.10
C LYS A 130 0.30 -28.12 -5.22
N LEU A 131 0.41 -29.34 -5.77
CA LEU A 131 0.33 -30.54 -4.96
C LEU A 131 1.54 -30.61 -4.02
N PRO A 132 1.36 -31.12 -2.78
CA PRO A 132 2.49 -31.43 -1.92
C PRO A 132 3.43 -32.41 -2.60
N GLU A 133 4.74 -32.22 -2.45
CA GLU A 133 5.77 -33.08 -3.08
C GLU A 133 5.60 -34.57 -2.73
N ARG A 134 5.05 -34.87 -1.53
CA ARG A 134 4.71 -36.23 -1.11
C ARG A 134 3.74 -36.94 -2.06
N ARG A 135 2.91 -36.22 -2.83
CA ARG A 135 2.01 -36.83 -3.83
C ARG A 135 2.77 -37.34 -5.05
N CYS A 136 3.98 -36.85 -5.33
CA CYS A 136 4.87 -37.43 -6.34
C CYS A 136 5.35 -38.83 -5.94
N LEU A 137 5.29 -39.20 -4.65
CA LEU A 137 5.62 -40.57 -4.21
C LEU A 137 4.71 -41.63 -4.87
N LEU A 138 3.56 -41.23 -5.42
CA LEU A 138 2.67 -42.10 -6.18
C LEU A 138 3.35 -42.75 -7.40
N PHE A 139 4.39 -42.12 -7.96
CA PHE A 139 5.13 -42.68 -9.09
C PHE A 139 6.11 -43.78 -8.68
N PHE A 140 6.50 -43.87 -7.40
CA PHE A 140 7.46 -44.90 -6.96
C PHE A 140 6.96 -46.33 -7.18
N PRO A 141 5.72 -46.71 -6.79
CA PRO A 141 5.23 -48.05 -7.09
C PRO A 141 5.15 -48.35 -8.59
N ALA A 142 4.73 -47.38 -9.41
CA ALA A 142 4.66 -47.55 -10.86
C ALA A 142 6.06 -47.76 -11.47
N LEU A 143 7.06 -46.96 -11.08
CA LEU A 143 8.45 -47.11 -11.54
C LEU A 143 9.08 -48.41 -11.05
N PHE A 144 8.77 -48.84 -9.84
CA PHE A 144 9.21 -50.13 -9.31
C PHE A 144 8.64 -51.30 -10.11
N LEU A 145 7.33 -51.29 -10.41
CA LEU A 145 6.68 -52.31 -11.24
C LEU A 145 7.26 -52.31 -12.66
N ILE A 146 7.53 -51.15 -13.25
CA ILE A 146 8.23 -51.04 -14.54
C ILE A 146 9.61 -51.72 -14.47
N GLY A 147 10.39 -51.43 -13.43
CA GLY A 147 11.71 -52.03 -13.22
C GLY A 147 11.65 -53.56 -13.15
N ILE A 148 10.67 -54.10 -12.43
CA ILE A 148 10.42 -55.54 -12.34
C ILE A 148 10.06 -56.13 -13.71
N VAL A 149 9.24 -55.45 -14.53
CA VAL A 149 8.93 -55.95 -15.88
C VAL A 149 10.18 -55.96 -16.77
N LEU A 150 10.96 -54.88 -16.76
CA LEU A 150 12.16 -54.76 -17.59
C LEU A 150 13.28 -55.73 -17.17
N THR A 151 13.30 -56.15 -15.91
CA THR A 151 14.27 -57.12 -15.37
C THR A 151 13.72 -58.53 -15.26
N ASN A 152 12.55 -58.80 -15.87
CA ASN A 152 11.85 -60.07 -15.72
C ASN A 152 12.70 -61.29 -16.11
N ASP A 153 13.62 -61.17 -17.07
CA ASP A 153 14.50 -62.27 -17.47
C ASP A 153 15.39 -62.79 -16.31
N LEU A 154 15.64 -61.98 -15.28
CA LEU A 154 16.46 -62.35 -14.11
C LEU A 154 15.69 -63.18 -13.07
N HIS A 155 14.39 -62.95 -12.94
CA HIS A 155 13.61 -63.44 -11.79
C HIS A 155 12.27 -64.11 -12.16
N GLN A 156 11.78 -63.90 -13.39
CA GLN A 156 10.56 -64.49 -13.95
C GLN A 156 9.30 -64.33 -13.07
N LEU A 157 9.17 -63.19 -12.38
CA LEU A 157 8.08 -62.94 -11.43
C LEU A 157 6.83 -62.36 -12.11
N VAL A 158 6.98 -61.77 -13.30
CA VAL A 158 5.89 -61.23 -14.11
C VAL A 158 5.50 -62.24 -15.19
N PHE A 159 6.48 -62.72 -15.95
CA PHE A 159 6.29 -63.77 -16.95
C PHE A 159 7.22 -64.93 -16.67
N THR A 160 6.65 -66.13 -16.63
CA THR A 160 7.38 -67.39 -16.48
C THR A 160 7.56 -68.05 -17.83
N PHE A 161 8.79 -68.46 -18.12
CA PHE A 161 9.12 -69.16 -19.35
C PHE A 161 9.47 -70.62 -19.03
N PRO A 162 9.08 -71.59 -19.88
CA PRO A 162 9.51 -72.97 -19.71
C PRO A 162 11.03 -73.09 -19.64
N GLU A 163 11.54 -74.03 -18.86
CA GLU A 163 12.98 -74.23 -18.66
C GLU A 163 13.72 -74.37 -20.01
N GLY A 164 14.83 -73.64 -20.15
CA GLY A 164 15.66 -73.66 -21.35
C GLY A 164 15.13 -72.85 -22.55
N ARG A 165 13.90 -72.34 -22.51
CA ARG A 165 13.30 -71.57 -23.63
C ARG A 165 13.47 -70.05 -23.55
N LEU A 166 14.16 -69.56 -22.52
CA LEU A 166 14.45 -68.13 -22.39
C LEU A 166 15.38 -67.70 -23.54
N GLY A 167 14.91 -66.76 -24.37
CA GLY A 167 15.65 -66.34 -25.57
C GLY A 167 15.17 -66.98 -26.87
N GLU A 168 14.19 -67.88 -26.85
CA GLU A 168 13.55 -68.40 -28.08
C GLU A 168 12.46 -67.44 -28.60
N ALA A 169 12.24 -67.42 -29.92
CA ALA A 169 11.20 -66.58 -30.55
C ALA A 169 9.78 -66.94 -30.10
N ALA A 170 9.52 -68.21 -29.81
CA ALA A 170 8.22 -68.64 -29.29
C ALA A 170 7.96 -68.20 -27.84
N SER A 171 9.01 -67.85 -27.06
CA SER A 171 8.88 -67.63 -25.61
C SER A 171 7.93 -66.49 -25.24
N TYR A 172 7.72 -65.50 -26.11
CA TYR A 172 6.80 -64.38 -25.87
C TYR A 172 5.45 -64.50 -26.61
N GLU A 173 5.20 -65.61 -27.30
CA GLU A 173 3.92 -65.87 -27.96
C GLU A 173 2.83 -66.27 -26.96
N VAL A 174 1.61 -65.80 -27.20
CA VAL A 174 0.46 -66.05 -26.31
C VAL A 174 0.19 -67.56 -26.22
N GLY A 175 0.26 -68.11 -25.00
CA GLY A 175 0.09 -69.54 -24.73
C GLY A 175 1.39 -70.32 -24.50
N VAL A 176 2.56 -69.69 -24.70
CA VAL A 176 3.88 -70.31 -24.49
C VAL A 176 4.55 -69.86 -23.18
N TYR A 177 4.10 -68.75 -22.59
CA TYR A 177 4.54 -68.23 -21.29
C TYR A 177 3.41 -68.23 -20.25
N GLY A 178 3.78 -68.28 -18.98
CA GLY A 178 2.85 -68.14 -17.85
C GLY A 178 2.87 -66.75 -17.21
N TYR A 179 1.84 -66.46 -16.42
CA TYR A 179 1.72 -65.20 -15.67
C TYR A 179 2.09 -65.42 -14.20
N GLY A 180 3.12 -64.71 -13.74
CA GLY A 180 3.59 -64.77 -12.36
C GLY A 180 2.82 -63.83 -11.41
N ALA A 181 3.14 -63.89 -10.11
CA ALA A 181 2.44 -63.11 -9.09
C ALA A 181 2.50 -61.58 -9.34
N MET A 182 3.64 -61.07 -9.84
CA MET A 182 3.80 -59.63 -10.09
C MET A 182 3.00 -59.14 -11.30
N TYR A 183 2.61 -60.01 -12.23
CA TYR A 183 1.68 -59.64 -13.29
C TYR A 183 0.31 -59.27 -12.75
N TYR A 184 -0.22 -60.04 -11.79
CA TYR A 184 -1.50 -59.71 -11.16
C TYR A 184 -1.41 -58.43 -10.31
N ALA A 185 -0.25 -58.13 -9.74
CA ALA A 185 -0.01 -56.86 -9.06
C ALA A 185 -0.06 -55.66 -10.04
N ILE A 186 0.48 -55.81 -11.26
CA ILE A 186 0.39 -54.79 -12.33
C ILE A 186 -1.07 -54.57 -12.72
N VAL A 187 -1.82 -55.64 -12.98
CA VAL A 187 -3.25 -55.54 -13.34
C VAL A 187 -4.05 -54.86 -12.22
N ALA A 188 -3.80 -55.23 -10.96
CA ALA A 188 -4.45 -54.61 -9.81
C ALA A 188 -4.10 -53.12 -9.68
N TRP A 189 -2.85 -52.74 -9.94
CA TRP A 189 -2.41 -51.34 -9.95
C TRP A 189 -3.13 -50.54 -11.05
N ASP A 190 -3.16 -51.03 -12.29
CA ASP A 190 -3.76 -50.33 -13.42
C ASP A 190 -5.26 -50.09 -13.23
N LEU A 191 -5.99 -51.15 -12.84
CA LEU A 191 -7.42 -51.07 -12.57
C LEU A 191 -7.71 -50.21 -11.33
N GLY A 192 -6.95 -50.41 -10.26
CA GLY A 192 -7.11 -49.69 -9.00
C GLY A 192 -6.86 -48.19 -9.14
N CYS A 193 -5.77 -47.79 -9.79
CA CYS A 193 -5.42 -46.38 -9.99
C CYS A 193 -6.45 -45.66 -10.86
N LEU A 194 -6.89 -46.27 -11.96
CA LEU A 194 -7.87 -45.66 -12.86
C LEU A 194 -9.25 -45.54 -12.19
N LEU A 195 -9.70 -46.56 -11.46
CA LEU A 195 -10.94 -46.52 -10.70
C LEU A 195 -10.87 -45.45 -9.59
N ALA A 196 -9.77 -45.43 -8.82
CA ALA A 196 -9.55 -44.42 -7.78
C ALA A 196 -9.55 -43.00 -8.36
N ALA A 197 -8.92 -42.79 -9.53
CA ALA A 197 -8.93 -41.50 -10.22
C ALA A 197 -10.38 -41.06 -10.54
N LEU A 198 -11.17 -41.94 -11.14
CA LEU A 198 -12.57 -41.66 -11.48
C LEU A 198 -13.42 -41.37 -10.24
N LEU A 199 -13.25 -42.14 -9.17
CA LEU A 199 -13.97 -41.95 -7.91
C LEU A 199 -13.59 -40.62 -7.23
N ILE A 200 -12.29 -40.27 -7.17
CA ILE A 200 -11.83 -39.00 -6.59
C ILE A 200 -12.38 -37.82 -7.40
N ILE A 201 -12.32 -37.89 -8.73
CA ILE A 201 -12.87 -36.86 -9.61
C ILE A 201 -14.38 -36.71 -9.35
N LEU A 202 -15.11 -37.83 -9.27
CA LEU A 202 -16.55 -37.84 -8.99
C LEU A 202 -16.87 -37.22 -7.62
N LEU A 203 -16.20 -37.67 -6.55
CA LEU A 203 -16.45 -37.20 -5.18
C LEU A 203 -16.15 -35.70 -5.01
N ARG A 204 -15.19 -35.16 -5.76
CA ARG A 204 -14.86 -33.73 -5.73
C ARG A 204 -15.82 -32.89 -6.57
N CYS A 205 -16.70 -33.49 -7.37
CA CYS A 205 -17.64 -32.77 -8.20
C CYS A 205 -18.90 -32.32 -7.44
N ARG A 206 -18.97 -31.02 -7.10
CA ARG A 206 -20.11 -30.42 -6.37
C ARG A 206 -21.40 -30.23 -7.21
N LYS A 207 -21.26 -29.98 -8.51
CA LYS A 207 -22.39 -29.81 -9.44
C LYS A 207 -22.08 -30.55 -10.74
N ILE A 208 -23.02 -31.41 -11.14
CA ILE A 208 -22.94 -32.24 -12.35
C ILE A 208 -23.84 -31.59 -13.40
N LYS A 209 -23.27 -31.21 -14.56
CA LYS A 209 -23.99 -30.51 -15.63
C LYS A 209 -25.02 -31.40 -16.32
N ASN A 210 -24.74 -32.70 -16.45
CA ASN A 210 -25.63 -33.66 -17.11
C ASN A 210 -25.62 -35.04 -16.42
N ARG A 211 -26.63 -35.32 -15.59
CA ARG A 211 -26.69 -36.57 -14.78
C ARG A 211 -26.76 -37.85 -15.62
N LYS A 212 -27.31 -37.80 -16.84
CA LYS A 212 -27.41 -38.99 -17.72
C LYS A 212 -26.06 -39.38 -18.33
N MET A 213 -25.19 -38.41 -18.62
CA MET A 213 -23.85 -38.68 -19.18
C MET A 213 -22.83 -39.08 -18.10
N LEU A 214 -23.13 -38.88 -16.82
CA LEU A 214 -22.24 -39.19 -15.69
C LEU A 214 -21.72 -40.63 -15.68
N TRP A 215 -22.51 -41.58 -16.19
CA TRP A 215 -22.15 -42.99 -16.25
C TRP A 215 -21.20 -43.32 -17.41
N MET A 216 -21.00 -42.42 -18.38
CA MET A 216 -20.15 -42.72 -19.55
C MET A 216 -18.68 -43.01 -19.21
N PRO A 217 -17.98 -42.26 -18.34
CA PRO A 217 -16.62 -42.60 -17.94
C PRO A 217 -16.51 -44.00 -17.29
N PHE A 218 -17.49 -44.35 -16.45
CA PHE A 218 -17.55 -45.66 -15.80
C PHE A 218 -17.92 -46.79 -16.78
N GLY A 219 -18.79 -46.52 -17.75
CA GLY A 219 -19.11 -47.44 -18.83
C GLY A 219 -17.92 -47.71 -19.74
N ALA A 220 -17.17 -46.66 -20.10
CA ALA A 220 -15.94 -46.79 -20.89
C ALA A 220 -14.84 -47.54 -20.12
N TYR A 221 -14.71 -47.31 -18.81
CA TYR A 221 -13.84 -48.08 -17.92
C TYR A 221 -14.27 -49.56 -17.86
N GLY A 222 -15.56 -49.85 -17.66
CA GLY A 222 -16.08 -51.21 -17.67
C GLY A 222 -15.79 -51.92 -19.00
N LEU A 223 -15.96 -51.22 -20.12
CA LEU A 223 -15.64 -51.73 -21.45
C LEU A 223 -14.14 -52.05 -21.61
N SER A 224 -13.23 -51.22 -21.06
CA SER A 224 -11.79 -51.53 -21.09
C SER A 224 -11.42 -52.74 -20.24
N VAL A 225 -12.08 -52.94 -19.10
CA VAL A 225 -11.89 -54.15 -18.27
C VAL A 225 -12.37 -55.39 -19.00
N VAL A 226 -13.58 -55.35 -19.57
CA VAL A 226 -14.14 -56.47 -20.35
C VAL A 226 -13.23 -56.81 -21.54
N TYR A 227 -12.73 -55.79 -22.25
CA TYR A 227 -11.78 -55.99 -23.35
C TYR A 227 -10.47 -56.65 -22.86
N GLY A 228 -9.90 -56.20 -21.74
CA GLY A 228 -8.70 -56.79 -21.15
C GLY A 228 -8.88 -58.26 -20.75
N ILE A 229 -10.00 -58.61 -20.12
CA ILE A 229 -10.32 -60.00 -19.74
C ILE A 229 -10.50 -60.85 -20.99
N ALA A 230 -11.22 -60.36 -21.99
CA ALA A 230 -11.44 -61.09 -23.25
C ALA A 230 -10.13 -61.33 -24.01
N TYR A 231 -9.22 -60.35 -24.00
CA TYR A 231 -7.88 -60.48 -24.58
C TYR A 231 -7.05 -61.53 -23.83
N TYR A 232 -7.07 -61.50 -22.50
CA TYR A 232 -6.39 -62.49 -21.65
C TYR A 232 -6.90 -63.93 -21.88
N LEU A 233 -8.22 -64.10 -22.01
CA LEU A 233 -8.86 -65.40 -22.30
C LEU A 233 -8.79 -65.80 -23.78
N ASN A 234 -8.20 -64.97 -24.64
CA ASN A 234 -8.01 -65.21 -26.07
C ASN A 234 -9.32 -65.53 -26.82
N LEU A 235 -10.43 -64.88 -26.45
CA LEU A 235 -11.76 -65.18 -26.99
C LEU A 235 -11.89 -64.77 -28.48
N PRO A 236 -12.42 -65.64 -29.37
CA PRO A 236 -12.38 -65.43 -30.82
C PRO A 236 -13.26 -64.26 -31.30
N PHE A 237 -14.38 -63.98 -30.64
CA PHE A 237 -15.33 -62.95 -31.09
C PHE A 237 -14.83 -61.51 -30.88
N TRP A 238 -13.97 -61.25 -29.90
CA TRP A 238 -13.40 -59.92 -29.67
C TRP A 238 -12.28 -59.56 -30.66
N LYS A 239 -11.63 -60.56 -31.28
CA LYS A 239 -10.65 -60.35 -32.36
C LYS A 239 -11.25 -59.68 -33.60
N ILE A 240 -12.59 -59.75 -33.76
CA ILE A 240 -13.35 -59.11 -34.84
C ILE A 240 -13.41 -57.58 -34.65
N PHE A 241 -13.43 -57.08 -33.41
CA PHE A 241 -13.61 -55.64 -33.13
C PHE A 241 -12.28 -54.86 -33.16
N SER A 242 -11.22 -55.43 -32.58
CA SER A 242 -9.83 -54.96 -32.76
C SER A 242 -8.85 -56.02 -32.28
N SER A 243 -8.11 -56.63 -33.21
CA SER A 243 -6.95 -57.50 -32.91
C SER A 243 -5.78 -56.74 -32.27
N ASP A 244 -5.76 -55.41 -32.41
CA ASP A 244 -4.72 -54.54 -31.87
C ASP A 244 -5.11 -54.02 -30.49
N MET A 245 -4.52 -54.64 -29.46
CA MET A 245 -4.71 -54.28 -28.06
C MET A 245 -4.28 -52.84 -27.77
N THR A 246 -3.17 -52.39 -28.36
CA THR A 246 -2.60 -51.07 -28.06
C THR A 246 -3.53 -49.97 -28.54
N ALA A 247 -4.01 -50.10 -29.79
CA ALA A 247 -4.97 -49.16 -30.36
C ALA A 247 -6.29 -49.13 -29.58
N ALA A 248 -6.84 -50.31 -29.24
CA ALA A 248 -8.11 -50.41 -28.53
C ALA A 248 -8.05 -49.79 -27.13
N LEU A 249 -7.04 -50.15 -26.33
CA LEU A 249 -6.88 -49.61 -24.97
C LEU A 249 -6.62 -48.11 -24.97
N CYS A 250 -5.79 -47.60 -25.89
CA CYS A 250 -5.55 -46.17 -26.02
C CYS A 250 -6.84 -45.42 -26.41
N LEU A 251 -7.64 -45.93 -27.35
CA LEU A 251 -8.93 -45.31 -27.70
C LEU A 251 -9.92 -45.31 -26.53
N LEU A 252 -10.01 -46.41 -25.79
CA LEU A 252 -10.87 -46.49 -24.60
C LEU A 252 -10.40 -45.55 -23.49
N PHE A 253 -9.10 -45.42 -23.29
CA PHE A 253 -8.54 -44.47 -22.32
C PHE A 253 -8.84 -43.02 -22.71
N ALA A 254 -8.65 -42.66 -23.98
CA ALA A 254 -9.05 -41.35 -24.50
C ALA A 254 -10.56 -41.11 -24.32
N LEU A 255 -11.39 -42.13 -24.56
CA LEU A 255 -12.83 -42.07 -24.35
C LEU A 255 -13.18 -41.82 -22.87
N ILE A 256 -12.51 -42.47 -21.92
CA ILE A 256 -12.72 -42.23 -20.48
C ILE A 256 -12.44 -40.76 -20.13
N ILE A 257 -11.28 -40.23 -20.52
CA ILE A 257 -10.87 -38.85 -20.24
C ILE A 257 -11.80 -37.84 -20.92
N GLU A 258 -12.11 -38.06 -22.19
CA GLU A 258 -12.98 -37.19 -22.97
C GLU A 258 -14.42 -37.21 -22.44
N SER A 259 -14.89 -38.37 -21.96
CA SER A 259 -16.16 -38.48 -21.24
C SER A 259 -16.14 -37.67 -19.94
N CYS A 260 -15.04 -37.70 -19.18
CA CYS A 260 -14.90 -36.88 -17.97
C CYS A 260 -14.98 -35.37 -18.28
N ILE A 261 -14.38 -34.92 -19.37
CA ILE A 261 -14.44 -33.53 -19.82
C ILE A 261 -15.87 -33.15 -20.21
N GLN A 262 -16.54 -33.94 -21.05
CA GLN A 262 -17.90 -33.66 -21.51
C GLN A 262 -18.94 -33.67 -20.39
N CYS A 263 -18.77 -34.52 -19.38
CA CYS A 263 -19.63 -34.57 -18.20
C CYS A 263 -19.43 -33.37 -17.27
N GLY A 264 -18.38 -32.56 -17.48
CA GLY A 264 -17.97 -31.49 -16.58
C GLY A 264 -17.32 -32.01 -15.28
N LEU A 265 -16.84 -33.26 -15.28
CA LEU A 265 -16.06 -33.83 -14.19
C LEU A 265 -14.66 -33.21 -14.17
N ILE A 266 -14.02 -33.14 -15.35
CA ILE A 266 -12.83 -32.33 -15.58
C ILE A 266 -13.30 -30.96 -16.10
N PRO A 267 -13.00 -29.85 -15.40
CA PRO A 267 -13.40 -28.51 -15.84
C PRO A 267 -12.79 -28.16 -17.21
N SER A 268 -13.64 -27.83 -18.16
CA SER A 268 -13.23 -27.31 -19.47
C SER A 268 -13.72 -25.88 -19.69
N ASN A 269 -12.93 -25.11 -20.42
CA ASN A 269 -13.19 -23.78 -20.90
C ASN A 269 -14.31 -23.80 -21.95
N THR A 270 -15.56 -23.64 -21.51
CA THR A 270 -16.74 -23.52 -22.38
C THR A 270 -17.65 -22.41 -21.87
N GLY A 271 -18.30 -21.67 -22.77
CA GLY A 271 -19.29 -20.67 -22.39
C GLY A 271 -18.76 -19.31 -21.92
N TYR A 272 -17.45 -19.02 -21.97
CA TYR A 272 -16.94 -17.69 -21.60
C TYR A 272 -17.49 -16.56 -22.46
N ALA A 273 -17.75 -16.82 -23.75
CA ALA A 273 -18.42 -15.84 -24.60
C ALA A 273 -19.82 -15.48 -24.07
N GLN A 274 -20.56 -16.47 -23.54
CA GLN A 274 -21.89 -16.25 -22.96
C GLN A 274 -21.78 -15.57 -21.59
N LEU A 275 -20.80 -15.96 -20.78
CA LEU A 275 -20.53 -15.33 -19.49
C LEU A 275 -20.13 -13.85 -19.65
N PHE A 276 -19.24 -13.57 -20.60
CA PHE A 276 -18.83 -12.22 -20.94
C PHE A 276 -20.00 -11.42 -21.51
N ALA A 277 -20.80 -12.01 -22.40
CA ALA A 277 -22.00 -11.38 -22.94
C ALA A 277 -23.06 -11.08 -21.87
N ALA A 278 -23.17 -11.90 -20.83
CA ALA A 278 -24.09 -11.68 -19.70
C ALA A 278 -23.47 -10.84 -18.56
N SER A 279 -22.23 -10.38 -18.72
CA SER A 279 -21.56 -9.56 -17.70
C SER A 279 -22.09 -8.13 -17.75
N THR A 280 -22.23 -7.52 -16.57
CA THR A 280 -22.57 -6.10 -16.40
C THR A 280 -21.36 -5.17 -16.54
N ILE A 281 -20.14 -5.73 -16.72
CA ILE A 281 -18.96 -4.93 -17.00
C ILE A 281 -19.14 -4.34 -18.39
N SER A 282 -19.13 -3.02 -18.55
CA SER A 282 -19.19 -2.39 -19.88
C SER A 282 -17.85 -2.57 -20.61
N ALA A 283 -17.71 -3.67 -21.35
CA ALA A 283 -16.48 -4.06 -22.02
C ALA A 283 -16.72 -4.75 -23.37
N GLN A 284 -15.79 -4.56 -24.29
CA GLN A 284 -15.78 -5.21 -25.59
C GLN A 284 -14.37 -5.69 -25.98
N ILE A 285 -14.32 -6.77 -26.76
CA ILE A 285 -13.10 -7.31 -27.34
C ILE A 285 -13.20 -7.19 -28.85
N THR A 286 -12.20 -6.57 -29.45
CA THR A 286 -12.11 -6.30 -30.89
C THR A 286 -10.99 -7.10 -31.52
N ASP A 287 -11.05 -7.29 -32.84
CA ASP A 287 -9.92 -7.79 -33.62
C ASP A 287 -8.88 -6.69 -33.89
N GLN A 288 -7.82 -7.01 -34.62
CA GLN A 288 -6.78 -6.04 -35.01
C GLN A 288 -7.29 -4.88 -35.87
N SER A 289 -8.42 -5.07 -36.58
CA SER A 289 -9.04 -4.02 -37.39
C SER A 289 -9.92 -3.07 -36.56
N GLY A 290 -10.19 -3.40 -35.29
CA GLY A 290 -11.10 -2.66 -34.42
C GLY A 290 -12.55 -3.13 -34.49
N LYS A 291 -12.84 -4.23 -35.20
CA LYS A 291 -14.19 -4.79 -35.28
C LYS A 291 -14.52 -5.57 -34.01
N CYS A 292 -15.68 -5.30 -33.41
CA CYS A 292 -16.15 -5.99 -32.22
C CYS A 292 -16.41 -7.49 -32.49
N ILE A 293 -15.80 -8.35 -31.65
CA ILE A 293 -15.94 -9.82 -31.69
C ILE A 293 -16.72 -10.32 -30.48
N TYR A 294 -16.45 -9.77 -29.30
CA TYR A 294 -17.20 -10.05 -28.08
C TYR A 294 -17.64 -8.76 -27.42
N GLN A 295 -18.88 -8.75 -26.93
CA GLN A 295 -19.52 -7.59 -26.32
C GLN A 295 -20.25 -8.05 -25.08
N SER A 296 -20.13 -7.30 -23.98
CA SER A 296 -20.92 -7.51 -22.77
C SER A 296 -22.29 -6.85 -22.87
N GLN A 297 -23.18 -7.15 -21.92
CA GLN A 297 -24.56 -6.68 -21.95
C GLN A 297 -24.67 -5.15 -21.90
N ASP A 298 -23.84 -4.53 -21.06
CA ASP A 298 -23.85 -3.09 -20.80
C ASP A 298 -22.82 -2.31 -21.65
N SER A 299 -22.24 -2.95 -22.67
CA SER A 299 -21.34 -2.28 -23.63
C SER A 299 -22.10 -1.90 -24.89
N GLU A 300 -21.87 -0.69 -25.38
CA GLU A 300 -22.24 -0.27 -26.73
C GLU A 300 -21.09 -0.52 -27.71
N CYS A 301 -21.39 -0.63 -29.00
CA CYS A 301 -20.37 -0.83 -30.03
C CYS A 301 -19.58 0.46 -30.25
N ILE A 302 -18.25 0.39 -30.12
CA ILE A 302 -17.35 1.53 -30.31
C ILE A 302 -16.76 1.48 -31.73
N ALA A 303 -16.76 2.63 -32.41
CA ALA A 303 -16.24 2.76 -33.76
C ALA A 303 -14.73 2.40 -33.85
N PRO A 304 -14.27 1.69 -34.91
CA PRO A 304 -12.88 1.24 -35.03
C PRO A 304 -11.82 2.34 -34.95
N GLU A 305 -12.16 3.56 -35.37
CA GLU A 305 -11.27 4.72 -35.31
C GLU A 305 -10.95 5.10 -33.86
N ILE A 306 -11.96 5.08 -32.99
CA ILE A 306 -11.83 5.40 -31.57
C ILE A 306 -11.02 4.31 -30.84
N VAL A 307 -11.16 3.04 -31.25
CA VAL A 307 -10.39 1.93 -30.67
C VAL A 307 -8.89 2.19 -30.73
N ARG A 308 -8.39 2.67 -31.86
CA ARG A 308 -6.95 2.93 -32.04
C ARG A 308 -6.44 4.07 -31.16
N GLN A 309 -7.27 5.09 -30.93
CA GLN A 309 -6.93 6.22 -30.07
C GLN A 309 -6.92 5.81 -28.59
N VAL A 310 -7.96 5.09 -28.15
CA VAL A 310 -8.12 4.64 -26.76
C VAL A 310 -6.98 3.73 -26.29
N VAL A 311 -6.45 2.90 -27.19
CA VAL A 311 -5.32 2.00 -26.88
C VAL A 311 -4.03 2.78 -26.61
N GLN A 312 -3.87 3.96 -27.20
CA GLN A 312 -2.72 4.83 -26.93
C GLN A 312 -2.92 5.63 -25.64
N CYS A 313 -4.12 6.17 -25.43
CA CYS A 313 -4.46 6.95 -24.25
C CYS A 313 -5.95 6.81 -23.91
N PRO A 314 -6.32 6.59 -22.63
CA PRO A 314 -7.72 6.60 -22.21
C PRO A 314 -8.42 7.91 -22.60
N ILE A 315 -9.67 7.82 -23.04
CA ILE A 315 -10.48 8.96 -23.45
C ILE A 315 -11.58 9.19 -22.42
N MET A 316 -11.76 10.44 -22.00
CA MET A 316 -12.90 10.86 -21.18
C MET A 316 -14.09 11.13 -22.11
N LEU A 317 -15.17 10.39 -21.91
CA LEU A 317 -16.47 10.59 -22.56
C LEU A 317 -17.34 11.52 -21.72
N GLU A 318 -18.52 11.86 -22.24
CA GLU A 318 -19.54 12.61 -21.51
C GLU A 318 -19.97 11.89 -20.22
N ASN A 319 -20.48 12.67 -19.26
CA ASN A 319 -20.98 12.17 -17.97
C ASN A 319 -19.96 11.39 -17.14
N GLY A 320 -18.69 11.82 -17.12
CA GLY A 320 -17.66 11.25 -16.25
C GLY A 320 -17.25 9.82 -16.61
N ILE A 321 -17.64 9.30 -17.77
CA ILE A 321 -17.28 7.94 -18.20
C ILE A 321 -15.89 7.95 -18.83
N ARG A 322 -14.97 7.13 -18.33
CA ARG A 322 -13.66 6.91 -18.95
C ARG A 322 -13.67 5.66 -19.81
N LEU A 323 -13.33 5.80 -21.07
CA LEU A 323 -13.09 4.69 -21.99
C LEU A 323 -11.60 4.36 -22.03
N SER A 324 -11.26 3.14 -21.63
CA SER A 324 -9.88 2.64 -21.58
C SER A 324 -9.71 1.44 -22.50
N GLY A 325 -8.47 1.20 -22.93
CA GLY A 325 -8.15 0.12 -23.86
C GLY A 325 -6.76 -0.46 -23.65
N LYS A 326 -6.61 -1.75 -23.96
CA LYS A 326 -5.33 -2.47 -23.86
C LYS A 326 -5.16 -3.49 -25.00
N PRO A 327 -3.95 -3.64 -25.56
CA PRO A 327 -3.70 -4.66 -26.58
C PRO A 327 -3.69 -6.07 -25.99
N ILE A 328 -4.24 -7.02 -26.76
CA ILE A 328 -4.23 -8.45 -26.48
C ILE A 328 -3.76 -9.22 -27.72
N LEU A 329 -3.45 -10.51 -27.57
CA LEU A 329 -3.06 -11.34 -28.70
C LEU A 329 -4.24 -11.50 -29.67
N GLY A 330 -4.17 -10.84 -30.83
CA GLY A 330 -5.20 -10.87 -31.86
C GLY A 330 -6.16 -9.67 -31.89
N GLY A 331 -5.93 -8.62 -31.07
CA GLY A 331 -6.74 -7.41 -31.11
C GLY A 331 -6.63 -6.57 -29.83
N TYR A 332 -7.76 -6.01 -29.38
CA TYR A 332 -7.79 -5.09 -28.23
C TYR A 332 -8.97 -5.39 -27.30
N VAL A 333 -8.78 -5.17 -25.99
CA VAL A 333 -9.87 -5.12 -25.01
C VAL A 333 -10.14 -3.66 -24.64
N LEU A 334 -11.41 -3.28 -24.59
CA LEU A 334 -11.86 -1.93 -24.26
C LEU A 334 -12.90 -2.02 -23.16
N TRP A 335 -12.90 -1.07 -22.23
CA TRP A 335 -13.87 -1.02 -21.15
C TRP A 335 -14.19 0.41 -20.74
N LYS A 336 -15.44 0.64 -20.33
CA LYS A 336 -15.94 1.91 -19.81
C LYS A 336 -16.01 1.85 -18.29
N GLU A 337 -15.59 2.93 -17.63
CA GLU A 337 -15.66 3.10 -16.17
C GLU A 337 -16.39 4.40 -15.87
N ASN A 338 -17.34 4.38 -14.93
CA ASN A 338 -17.99 5.61 -14.47
C ASN A 338 -17.14 6.24 -13.36
N LEU A 339 -16.58 7.43 -13.62
CA LEU A 339 -15.78 8.21 -12.68
C LEU A 339 -16.54 9.45 -12.17
N SER A 340 -17.85 9.56 -12.41
CA SER A 340 -18.64 10.75 -12.03
C SER A 340 -18.56 11.06 -10.55
N GLU A 341 -18.77 10.06 -9.69
CA GLU A 341 -18.70 10.21 -8.23
C GLU A 341 -17.30 10.67 -7.78
N LEU A 342 -16.25 10.10 -8.37
CA LEU A 342 -14.88 10.52 -8.08
C LEU A 342 -14.61 11.96 -8.52
N GLN A 343 -15.13 12.37 -9.68
CA GLN A 343 -15.01 13.74 -10.16
C GLN A 343 -15.79 14.75 -9.32
N GLU A 344 -16.92 14.34 -8.73
CA GLU A 344 -17.69 15.16 -7.80
C GLU A 344 -16.93 15.37 -6.49
N ILE A 345 -16.36 14.30 -5.93
CA ILE A 345 -15.52 14.39 -4.72
C ILE A 345 -14.29 15.29 -4.96
N VAL A 346 -13.64 15.18 -6.12
CA VAL A 346 -12.50 16.04 -6.46
C VAL A 346 -12.92 17.52 -6.52
N ARG A 347 -14.08 17.82 -7.11
CA ARG A 347 -14.61 19.19 -7.13
C ARG A 347 -14.93 19.70 -5.73
N GLU A 348 -15.60 18.91 -4.88
CA GLU A 348 -15.88 19.29 -3.50
C GLU A 348 -14.58 19.56 -2.71
N LEU A 349 -13.54 18.76 -2.93
CA LEU A 349 -12.24 18.98 -2.30
C LEU A 349 -11.55 20.27 -2.78
N GLU A 350 -11.68 20.61 -4.06
CA GLU A 350 -11.18 21.87 -4.61
C GLU A 350 -11.92 23.07 -4.00
N ASP A 351 -13.25 23.01 -3.94
CA ASP A 351 -14.08 24.05 -3.33
C ASP A 351 -13.74 24.23 -1.83
N ARG A 352 -13.65 23.14 -1.07
CA ARG A 352 -13.26 23.16 0.36
C ARG A 352 -11.87 23.72 0.59
N LYS A 353 -10.93 23.44 -0.32
CA LYS A 353 -9.57 23.97 -0.24
C LYS A 353 -9.57 25.48 -0.43
N GLU A 354 -10.39 26.00 -1.35
CA GLU A 354 -10.54 27.44 -1.57
C GLU A 354 -11.20 28.13 -0.37
N GLU A 355 -12.30 27.57 0.17
CA GLU A 355 -12.94 28.06 1.39
C GLU A 355 -11.96 28.14 2.58
N LEU A 356 -11.15 27.09 2.79
CA LEU A 356 -10.15 27.06 3.87
C LEU A 356 -9.03 28.09 3.68
N LYS A 357 -8.65 28.36 2.43
CA LYS A 357 -7.63 29.37 2.12
C LYS A 357 -8.14 30.76 2.47
N ASP A 358 -9.39 31.06 2.13
CA ASP A 358 -10.02 32.35 2.45
C ASP A 358 -10.24 32.52 3.96
N ALA A 359 -10.70 31.48 4.64
CA ALA A 359 -10.87 31.49 6.10
C ALA A 359 -9.53 31.73 6.83
N ASN A 360 -8.45 31.10 6.38
CA ASN A 360 -7.12 31.30 6.96
C ASN A 360 -6.61 32.73 6.76
N LEU A 361 -6.87 33.34 5.59
CA LEU A 361 -6.49 34.73 5.34
C LEU A 361 -7.22 35.69 6.29
N ILE A 362 -8.53 35.47 6.50
CA ILE A 362 -9.35 36.27 7.42
C ILE A 362 -8.83 36.11 8.86
N GLU A 363 -8.53 34.89 9.28
CA GLU A 363 -8.03 34.64 10.64
C GLU A 363 -6.66 35.28 10.89
N GLU A 364 -5.78 35.28 9.88
CA GLU A 364 -4.48 35.95 9.97
C GLU A 364 -4.64 37.48 10.14
N GLU A 365 -5.53 38.11 9.37
CA GLU A 365 -5.84 39.53 9.47
C GLU A 365 -6.53 39.90 10.81
N ASN A 366 -7.43 39.05 11.30
CA ASN A 366 -8.05 39.21 12.62
C ASN A 366 -7.01 39.16 13.73
N LEU A 367 -6.07 38.21 13.67
CA LEU A 367 -4.99 38.08 14.64
C LEU A 367 -4.08 39.31 14.63
N ARG A 368 -3.73 39.82 13.45
CA ARG A 368 -2.94 41.07 13.30
C ARG A 368 -3.66 42.26 13.92
N THR A 369 -4.94 42.43 13.60
CA THR A 369 -5.77 43.51 14.13
C THR A 369 -5.88 43.43 15.65
N LYS A 370 -6.12 42.24 16.20
CA LYS A 370 -6.20 42.02 17.65
C LYS A 370 -4.91 42.38 18.37
N ARG A 371 -3.74 42.03 17.81
CA ARG A 371 -2.43 42.41 18.37
C ARG A 371 -2.23 43.92 18.39
N GLU A 372 -2.63 44.63 17.31
CA GLU A 372 -2.54 46.09 17.28
C GLU A 372 -3.49 46.74 18.30
N VAL A 373 -4.71 46.21 18.45
CA VAL A 373 -5.66 46.69 19.46
C VAL A 373 -5.12 46.48 20.88
N GLU A 374 -4.57 45.31 21.20
CA GLU A 374 -3.96 45.03 22.51
C GLU A 374 -2.77 45.96 22.77
N LYS A 375 -1.89 46.16 21.78
CA LYS A 375 -0.75 47.08 21.88
C LYS A 375 -1.19 48.51 22.12
N LEU A 376 -2.21 48.99 21.42
CA LEU A 376 -2.79 50.33 21.64
C LEU A 376 -3.44 50.45 23.01
N SER A 377 -4.13 49.40 23.48
CA SER A 377 -4.73 49.35 24.81
C SER A 377 -3.69 49.51 25.91
N VAL A 378 -2.59 48.74 25.85
CA VAL A 378 -1.47 48.84 26.81
C VAL A 378 -0.81 50.22 26.72
N LYS A 379 -0.58 50.73 25.51
CA LYS A 379 -0.01 52.07 25.30
C LYS A 379 -0.87 53.14 25.99
N ASN A 380 -2.18 53.13 25.78
CA ASN A 380 -3.11 54.08 26.41
C ASN A 380 -3.09 53.96 27.94
N GLN A 381 -3.12 52.74 28.49
CA GLN A 381 -3.03 52.52 29.93
C GLN A 381 -1.75 53.13 30.53
N LEU A 382 -0.61 52.99 29.86
CA LEU A 382 0.66 53.56 30.30
C LEU A 382 0.65 55.10 30.27
N TYR A 383 0.14 55.70 29.19
CA TYR A 383 0.02 57.17 29.10
C TYR A 383 -0.92 57.73 30.16
N ASP A 384 -2.06 57.08 30.39
CA ASP A 384 -3.01 57.48 31.43
C ASP A 384 -2.36 57.42 32.82
N LYS A 385 -1.53 56.40 33.09
CA LYS A 385 -0.78 56.26 34.34
C LYS A 385 0.24 57.38 34.52
N ILE A 386 1.00 57.71 33.48
CA ILE A 386 1.97 58.81 33.49
C ILE A 386 1.26 60.13 33.76
N GLN A 387 0.21 60.44 32.97
CA GLN A 387 -0.54 61.69 33.10
C GLN A 387 -1.13 61.86 34.50
N LYS A 388 -1.66 60.79 35.11
CA LYS A 388 -2.17 60.83 36.48
C LYS A 388 -1.08 61.07 37.52
N GLN A 389 0.08 60.42 37.39
CA GLN A 389 1.16 60.51 38.37
C GLN A 389 1.96 61.81 38.28
N THR A 390 2.07 62.43 37.10
CA THR A 390 2.77 63.71 36.91
C THR A 390 1.83 64.92 36.82
N ALA A 391 0.52 64.75 37.08
CA ALA A 391 -0.49 65.79 36.88
C ALA A 391 -0.17 67.10 37.60
N ARG A 392 0.33 67.01 38.86
CA ARG A 392 0.73 68.18 39.66
C ARG A 392 1.87 68.92 38.98
N GLN A 393 2.95 68.23 38.63
CA GLN A 393 4.13 68.82 38.01
C GLN A 393 3.82 69.36 36.61
N SER A 394 2.95 68.71 35.84
CA SER A 394 2.48 69.26 34.57
C SER A 394 1.72 70.57 34.76
N LYS A 395 0.92 70.70 35.83
CA LYS A 395 0.25 71.96 36.16
C LYS A 395 1.25 73.05 36.56
N LEU A 396 2.20 72.73 37.44
CA LEU A 396 3.28 73.65 37.85
C LEU A 396 4.12 74.11 36.65
N LEU A 397 4.43 73.20 35.72
CA LEU A 397 5.15 73.53 34.50
C LEU A 397 4.37 74.54 33.64
N THR A 398 3.07 74.35 33.46
CA THR A 398 2.21 75.31 32.76
C THR A 398 2.19 76.66 33.46
N GLU A 399 2.02 76.68 34.79
CA GLU A 399 2.03 77.90 35.61
C GLU A 399 3.39 78.64 35.48
N PHE A 400 4.51 77.93 35.48
CA PHE A 400 5.83 78.53 35.27
C PHE A 400 6.06 79.02 33.84
N ILE A 401 5.56 78.30 32.82
CA ILE A 401 5.64 78.76 31.42
C ILE A 401 4.83 80.04 31.23
N GLU A 402 3.64 80.12 31.81
CA GLU A 402 2.82 81.33 31.80
C GLU A 402 3.53 82.48 32.52
N ALA A 403 4.05 82.24 33.74
CA ALA A 403 4.81 83.24 34.49
C ALA A 403 6.07 83.72 33.73
N TYR A 404 6.80 82.81 33.07
CA TYR A 404 7.96 83.13 32.23
C TYR A 404 7.59 84.04 31.06
N SER A 405 6.41 83.84 30.48
CA SER A 405 5.91 84.63 29.35
C SER A 405 5.49 86.05 29.74
N MET A 406 5.15 86.27 31.02
CA MET A 406 4.67 87.55 31.54
C MET A 406 5.73 88.37 32.31
N GLU A 407 6.89 87.78 32.65
CA GLU A 407 7.93 88.46 33.41
C GLU A 407 8.88 89.25 32.49
N GLU A 408 9.02 90.56 32.77
CA GLU A 408 9.87 91.47 31.98
C GLU A 408 11.29 91.60 32.55
N ASP A 409 11.50 91.31 33.84
CA ASP A 409 12.81 91.35 34.49
C ASP A 409 13.65 90.12 34.08
N GLU A 410 14.76 90.38 33.40
CA GLU A 410 15.64 89.33 32.86
C GLU A 410 16.20 88.40 33.95
N ASN A 411 16.52 88.92 35.13
CA ASN A 411 17.05 88.12 36.24
C ASN A 411 15.97 87.22 36.87
N LYS A 412 14.72 87.69 36.93
CA LYS A 412 13.60 86.88 37.42
C LYS A 412 13.16 85.85 36.37
N ARG A 413 13.18 86.23 35.10
CA ARG A 413 12.87 85.35 33.97
C ARG A 413 13.86 84.19 33.87
N GLU A 414 15.16 84.44 34.08
CA GLU A 414 16.18 83.39 34.15
C GLU A 414 15.91 82.40 35.29
N LYS A 415 15.54 82.89 36.48
CA LYS A 415 15.13 82.03 37.59
C LYS A 415 13.90 81.17 37.26
N ILE A 416 12.87 81.74 36.62
CA ILE A 416 11.68 80.98 36.22
C ILE A 416 12.04 79.92 35.17
N LEU A 417 12.95 80.20 34.24
CA LEU A 417 13.46 79.22 33.28
C LEU A 417 14.15 78.05 33.99
N GLY A 418 14.96 78.33 35.00
CA GLY A 418 15.55 77.31 35.87
C GLY A 418 14.50 76.40 36.50
N LYS A 419 13.39 76.97 37.01
CA LYS A 419 12.27 76.20 37.55
C LYS A 419 11.61 75.31 36.49
N ILE A 420 11.37 75.84 35.28
CA ILE A 420 10.80 75.07 34.15
C ILE A 420 11.68 73.87 33.81
N VAL A 421 12.99 74.04 33.74
CA VAL A 421 13.94 72.99 33.36
C VAL A 421 14.00 71.88 34.41
N VAL A 422 13.95 72.22 35.71
CA VAL A 422 13.93 71.25 36.81
C VAL A 422 12.65 70.41 36.77
N ILE A 423 11.48 71.05 36.73
CA ILE A 423 10.19 70.35 36.68
C ILE A 423 10.05 69.51 35.39
N GLY A 424 10.50 70.04 34.25
CA GLY A 424 10.49 69.30 32.98
C GLY A 424 11.37 68.05 33.01
N ALA A 425 12.54 68.13 33.65
CA ALA A 425 13.41 66.99 33.85
C ALA A 425 12.80 65.94 34.78
N TYR A 426 12.13 66.36 35.85
CA TYR A 426 11.39 65.45 36.71
C TYR A 426 10.29 64.72 35.94
N ILE A 427 9.42 65.42 35.21
CA ILE A 427 8.34 64.78 34.43
C ILE A 427 8.92 63.73 33.47
N LYS A 428 10.00 64.08 32.76
CA LYS A 428 10.71 63.16 31.85
C LYS A 428 11.26 61.93 32.58
N ARG A 429 12.00 62.14 33.67
CA ARG A 429 12.66 61.06 34.41
C ARG A 429 11.68 60.20 35.19
N ARG A 430 10.65 60.79 35.75
CA ARG A 430 9.55 60.10 36.41
C ARG A 430 8.78 59.22 35.43
N SER A 431 8.50 59.72 34.22
CA SER A 431 7.89 58.93 33.15
C SER A 431 8.74 57.72 32.78
N ASN A 432 10.06 57.88 32.67
CA ASN A 432 10.98 56.77 32.43
C ASN A 432 10.94 55.73 33.56
N LEU A 433 10.94 56.17 34.82
CA LEU A 433 10.82 55.26 35.98
C LEU A 433 9.49 54.49 35.98
N ILE A 434 8.38 55.11 35.55
CA ILE A 434 7.09 54.42 35.40
C ILE A 434 7.20 53.31 34.35
N PHE A 435 7.83 53.57 33.20
CA PHE A 435 8.02 52.54 32.18
C PHE A 435 8.86 51.37 32.68
N ILE A 436 9.95 51.64 33.41
CA ILE A 436 10.83 50.60 33.97
C ILE A 436 10.08 49.79 35.04
N ALA A 437 9.26 50.45 35.87
CA ALA A 437 8.47 49.82 36.91
C ALA A 437 7.41 48.84 36.38
N GLU A 438 6.88 49.07 35.17
CA GLU A 438 5.93 48.18 34.49
C GLU A 438 6.61 46.94 33.89
N GLN A 439 7.91 47.02 33.60
CA GLN A 439 8.67 45.91 33.03
C GLN A 439 9.35 45.07 34.12
N THR A 440 9.81 45.70 35.20
CA THR A 440 10.68 45.07 36.20
C THR A 440 10.37 45.54 37.62
N VAL A 441 10.41 44.60 38.56
CA VAL A 441 10.18 44.88 40.00
C VAL A 441 11.39 45.55 40.65
N LYS A 442 12.59 45.31 40.12
CA LYS A 442 13.86 45.89 40.58
C LYS A 442 14.68 46.33 39.37
N PHE A 443 15.39 47.44 39.51
CA PHE A 443 16.30 47.94 38.49
C PHE A 443 17.63 48.43 39.11
N PRO A 444 18.71 48.53 38.32
CA PRO A 444 20.00 49.00 38.80
C PRO A 444 19.91 50.44 39.31
N ILE A 445 20.56 50.75 40.45
CA ILE A 445 20.50 52.10 41.05
C ILE A 445 20.89 53.21 40.06
N ARG A 446 21.67 52.86 39.04
CA ARG A 446 22.13 53.75 37.97
C ARG A 446 20.97 54.49 37.29
N GLU A 447 19.81 53.86 37.14
CA GLU A 447 18.63 54.53 36.57
C GLU A 447 18.15 55.69 37.46
N LEU A 448 18.13 55.48 38.79
CA LEU A 448 17.78 56.52 39.76
C LEU A 448 18.91 57.56 39.91
N GLU A 449 20.18 57.14 39.84
CA GLU A 449 21.32 58.07 39.78
C GLU A 449 21.22 59.00 38.57
N LEU A 450 20.82 58.50 37.40
CA LEU A 450 20.59 59.33 36.21
C LEU A 450 19.48 60.36 36.43
N CYS A 451 18.42 60.01 37.18
CA CYS A 451 17.36 60.94 37.56
C CYS A 451 17.91 62.09 38.42
N PHE A 452 18.66 61.77 39.49
CA PHE A 452 19.26 62.80 40.35
C PHE A 452 20.29 63.64 39.63
N ARG A 453 21.16 63.02 38.83
CA ARG A 453 22.19 63.74 38.07
C ARG A 453 21.59 64.72 37.06
N GLU A 454 20.46 64.39 36.43
CA GLU A 454 19.79 65.31 35.52
C GLU A 454 19.20 66.52 36.28
N THR A 455 18.54 66.28 37.42
CA THR A 455 18.06 67.40 38.27
C THR A 455 19.21 68.25 38.81
N ILE A 456 20.30 67.63 39.29
CA ILE A 456 21.51 68.31 39.78
C ILE A 456 22.11 69.21 38.69
N LYS A 457 22.31 68.67 37.49
CA LYS A 457 22.87 69.43 36.37
C LYS A 457 22.00 70.63 35.99
N ASN A 458 20.68 70.50 36.11
CA ASN A 458 19.75 71.59 35.82
C ASN A 458 19.74 72.65 36.92
N LEU A 459 20.01 72.27 38.17
CA LEU A 459 20.13 73.18 39.31
C LEU A 459 21.47 73.94 39.34
N GLU A 460 22.53 73.42 38.69
CA GLU A 460 23.78 74.17 38.48
C GLU A 460 23.54 75.49 37.74
N TRP A 461 22.52 75.56 36.87
CA TRP A 461 22.15 76.79 36.17
C TRP A 461 21.52 77.84 37.09
N ASN A 462 21.07 77.45 38.28
CA ASN A 462 20.57 78.33 39.34
C ASN A 462 21.64 78.63 40.40
N HIS A 463 22.91 78.33 40.13
CA HIS A 463 24.04 78.49 41.07
C HIS A 463 23.91 77.69 42.38
N VAL A 464 23.22 76.55 42.35
CA VAL A 464 23.07 75.66 43.51
C VAL A 464 24.22 74.66 43.56
N GLU A 465 24.92 74.56 44.70
CA GLU A 465 25.95 73.54 44.91
C GLU A 465 25.30 72.19 45.29
N ALA A 466 25.49 71.15 44.47
CA ALA A 466 24.72 69.92 44.60
C ALA A 466 25.57 68.65 44.53
N GLY A 467 25.28 67.67 45.40
CA GLY A 467 25.98 66.39 45.47
C GLY A 467 25.04 65.18 45.55
N PHE A 468 25.46 64.06 44.95
CA PHE A 468 24.81 62.76 45.10
C PHE A 468 25.85 61.66 45.35
N SER A 469 25.58 60.82 46.35
CA SER A 469 26.39 59.63 46.65
C SER A 469 25.51 58.43 46.98
N THR A 470 25.92 57.25 46.54
CA THR A 470 25.21 56.01 46.80
C THR A 470 26.19 54.83 46.90
N ALA A 471 25.86 53.87 47.76
CA ALA A 471 26.54 52.57 47.84
C ALA A 471 25.59 51.40 47.51
N LEU A 472 24.44 51.70 46.89
CA LEU A 472 23.47 50.69 46.45
C LEU A 472 23.86 50.15 45.06
N GLU A 473 23.52 48.89 44.78
CA GLU A 473 23.63 48.33 43.42
C GLU A 473 22.26 48.25 42.74
N GLU A 474 21.23 47.83 43.47
CA GLU A 474 19.86 47.69 42.98
C GLU A 474 18.82 48.25 43.96
N ILE A 475 17.66 48.62 43.41
CA ILE A 475 16.51 49.15 44.14
C ILE A 475 15.20 48.63 43.55
N ARG A 476 14.16 48.48 44.39
CA ARG A 476 12.80 48.17 43.91
C ARG A 476 12.22 49.39 43.21
N SER A 477 11.46 49.15 42.15
CA SER A 477 10.89 50.23 41.34
C SER A 477 9.98 51.16 42.15
N GLU A 478 9.17 50.60 43.06
CA GLU A 478 8.32 51.36 43.98
C GLU A 478 9.12 52.23 44.96
N ASP A 479 10.16 51.65 45.59
CA ASP A 479 11.01 52.39 46.53
C ASP A 479 11.75 53.51 45.80
N ALA A 480 12.29 53.24 44.61
CA ALA A 480 12.99 54.25 43.81
C ALA A 480 12.07 55.41 43.38
N MET A 481 10.83 55.10 43.00
CA MET A 481 9.82 56.12 42.70
C MET A 481 9.54 56.98 43.94
N GLN A 482 9.38 56.39 45.12
CA GLN A 482 9.15 57.15 46.36
C GLN A 482 10.34 58.04 46.75
N ILE A 483 11.57 57.54 46.59
CA ILE A 483 12.78 58.34 46.83
C ILE A 483 12.83 59.53 45.87
N TYR A 484 12.54 59.30 44.58
CA TYR A 484 12.56 60.38 43.59
C TYR A 484 11.43 61.39 43.81
N ASP A 485 10.23 60.93 44.18
CA ASP A 485 9.09 61.80 44.49
C ASP A 485 9.36 62.66 45.74
N PHE A 486 10.01 62.10 46.76
CA PHE A 486 10.41 62.85 47.95
C PHE A 486 11.51 63.86 47.66
N PHE A 487 12.55 63.43 46.92
CA PHE A 487 13.61 64.31 46.46
C PHE A 487 13.04 65.52 45.70
N GLU A 488 12.17 65.26 44.73
CA GLU A 488 11.57 66.33 43.93
C GLU A 488 10.72 67.26 44.80
N ALA A 489 9.89 66.73 45.72
CA ALA A 489 9.07 67.57 46.59
C ALA A 489 9.91 68.51 47.46
N VAL A 490 11.08 68.07 47.92
CA VAL A 490 12.01 68.90 48.69
C VAL A 490 12.63 69.99 47.81
N ILE A 491 13.03 69.64 46.59
CA ILE A 491 13.57 70.61 45.61
C ILE A 491 12.51 71.61 45.18
N GLU A 492 11.30 71.17 44.85
CA GLU A 492 10.16 72.02 44.44
C GLU A 492 9.89 73.14 45.43
N GLU A 493 9.89 72.82 46.73
CA GLU A 493 9.47 73.74 47.77
C GLU A 493 10.61 74.64 48.25
N SER A 494 11.86 74.18 48.17
CA SER A 494 13.05 75.00 48.46
C SER A 494 13.53 75.81 47.24
N LEU A 495 12.94 75.62 46.07
CA LEU A 495 13.50 76.09 44.79
C LEU A 495 13.71 77.61 44.70
N GLU A 496 13.03 78.40 45.53
CA GLU A 496 13.14 79.87 45.50
C GLU A 496 14.41 80.39 46.17
N ASP A 497 14.92 79.65 47.16
CA ASP A 497 15.97 80.08 48.07
C ASP A 497 17.02 78.99 48.40
N LEU A 498 16.99 77.89 47.64
CA LEU A 498 17.96 76.80 47.71
C LEU A 498 19.37 77.29 47.33
N LEU A 499 20.34 77.05 48.21
CA LEU A 499 21.75 77.41 48.00
C LEU A 499 22.62 76.18 47.74
N ALA A 500 22.43 75.13 48.53
CA ALA A 500 23.17 73.88 48.38
C ALA A 500 22.35 72.68 48.84
N PHE A 501 22.62 71.49 48.29
CA PHE A 501 22.10 70.25 48.83
C PHE A 501 22.98 69.02 48.55
N ASN A 502 22.86 68.00 49.38
CA ASN A 502 23.54 66.72 49.18
C ASN A 502 22.59 65.56 49.48
N VAL A 503 22.52 64.59 48.57
CA VAL A 503 21.71 63.38 48.71
C VAL A 503 22.59 62.16 48.87
N ASN A 504 22.32 61.37 49.91
CA ASN A 504 23.02 60.12 50.19
C ASN A 504 22.05 58.96 50.31
N LEU A 505 22.27 57.91 49.53
CA LEU A 505 21.51 56.66 49.64
C LEU A 505 22.37 55.55 50.23
N LYS A 506 21.91 55.00 51.36
CA LYS A 506 22.58 53.89 52.05
C LYS A 506 21.61 52.74 52.31
N ARG A 507 22.13 51.52 52.19
CA ARG A 507 21.44 50.32 52.66
C ARG A 507 21.87 50.02 54.09
N ARG A 508 20.89 49.85 54.98
CA ARG A 508 21.10 49.23 56.30
C ARG A 508 20.18 48.03 56.42
N GLU A 509 20.76 46.84 56.43
CA GLU A 509 20.03 45.57 56.43
C GLU A 509 19.01 45.48 55.26
N ALA A 510 17.72 45.37 55.58
CA ALA A 510 16.63 45.32 54.61
C ALA A 510 16.01 46.69 54.29
N ARG A 511 16.54 47.79 54.85
CA ARG A 511 16.02 49.16 54.68
C ARG A 511 16.96 50.01 53.83
N ILE A 512 16.37 50.87 53.02
CA ILE A 512 17.05 51.92 52.29
C ILE A 512 16.80 53.22 53.03
N ILE A 513 17.88 53.93 53.35
CA ILE A 513 17.83 55.21 54.04
C ILE A 513 18.33 56.25 53.05
N MET A 514 17.47 57.20 52.73
CA MET A 514 17.83 58.42 52.02
C MET A 514 18.07 59.52 53.04
N SER A 515 19.25 60.12 53.00
CA SER A 515 19.60 61.28 53.79
C SER A 515 19.83 62.45 52.85
N MET A 516 19.17 63.58 53.09
CA MET A 516 19.38 64.83 52.38
C MET A 516 19.85 65.91 53.34
N SER A 517 20.88 66.65 52.97
CA SER A 517 21.23 67.92 53.59
C SER A 517 20.83 69.03 52.62
N VAL A 518 20.08 70.04 53.07
CA VAL A 518 19.51 71.10 52.24
C VAL A 518 19.70 72.45 52.91
N GLU A 519 20.36 73.39 52.23
CA GLU A 519 20.58 74.75 52.70
C GLU A 519 19.58 75.71 52.05
N CYS A 520 18.53 76.06 52.79
CA CYS A 520 17.48 77.01 52.39
C CYS A 520 16.85 77.67 53.63
N LYS A 521 16.17 78.81 53.44
CA LYS A 521 15.40 79.49 54.50
C LYS A 521 13.97 78.94 54.62
N THR A 522 13.45 78.32 53.55
CA THR A 522 12.14 77.66 53.52
C THR A 522 12.04 76.52 54.56
N ASP A 523 10.90 76.42 55.25
CA ASP A 523 10.64 75.37 56.24
C ASP A 523 10.26 74.04 55.57
N LEU A 524 11.09 73.01 55.75
CA LEU A 524 10.91 71.69 55.13
C LEU A 524 10.21 70.67 56.04
N GLN A 525 9.80 71.04 57.26
CA GLN A 525 9.14 70.11 58.19
C GLN A 525 7.81 69.58 57.65
N GLU A 526 7.04 70.42 56.96
CA GLU A 526 5.71 70.02 56.44
C GLU A 526 5.84 68.96 55.35
N ILE A 527 6.78 69.14 54.42
CA ILE A 527 7.05 68.21 53.32
C ILE A 527 7.63 66.91 53.86
N ALA A 528 8.58 66.99 54.80
CA ALA A 528 9.12 65.81 55.45
C ALA A 528 8.02 64.99 56.12
N ARG A 529 7.11 65.63 56.87
CA ARG A 529 5.96 64.97 57.49
C ARG A 529 5.03 64.33 56.47
N ARG A 530 4.78 64.99 55.32
CA ARG A 530 3.91 64.48 54.24
C ARG A 530 4.41 63.16 53.65
N TYR A 531 5.73 62.99 53.58
CA TYR A 531 6.38 61.79 53.06
C TYR A 531 6.85 60.81 54.17
N GLY A 532 6.53 61.10 55.44
CA GLY A 532 6.96 60.26 56.57
C GLY A 532 8.46 60.30 56.85
N ALA A 533 9.16 61.34 56.37
CA ALA A 533 10.57 61.59 56.63
C ALA A 533 10.78 62.37 57.93
N TYR A 534 11.94 62.16 58.56
CA TYR A 534 12.40 62.95 59.70
C TYR A 534 13.10 64.21 59.21
N ALA A 535 12.88 65.35 59.88
CA ALA A 535 13.52 66.61 59.56
C ALA A 535 14.09 67.25 60.84
N GLU A 536 15.35 67.68 60.78
CA GLU A 536 16.03 68.44 61.83
C GLU A 536 16.85 69.58 61.20
N GLN A 537 17.19 70.60 61.99
CA GLN A 537 18.14 71.65 61.56
C GLN A 537 19.48 71.43 62.25
N ASP A 538 20.56 71.54 61.48
CA ASP A 538 21.93 71.50 62.01
C ASP A 538 22.30 72.86 62.65
N PHE A 539 23.42 72.91 63.37
CA PHE A 539 23.93 74.10 64.06
C PHE A 539 24.19 75.29 63.13
N ASP A 540 24.46 75.01 61.84
CA ASP A 540 24.68 76.00 60.79
C ASP A 540 23.38 76.44 60.08
N GLY A 541 22.22 75.92 60.49
CA GLY A 541 20.89 76.29 59.97
C GLY A 541 20.43 75.51 58.73
N SER A 542 21.21 74.54 58.25
CA SER A 542 20.81 73.65 57.15
C SER A 542 19.84 72.56 57.61
N TRP A 543 18.92 72.16 56.75
CA TRP A 543 17.97 71.08 57.00
C TRP A 543 18.59 69.71 56.73
N LEU A 544 18.44 68.78 57.67
CA LEU A 544 18.79 67.37 57.53
C LEU A 544 17.49 66.55 57.47
N LEU A 545 17.24 65.95 56.31
CA LEU A 545 16.06 65.13 56.06
C LEU A 545 16.47 63.66 55.95
N SER A 546 15.70 62.77 56.58
CA SER A 546 15.93 61.33 56.50
C SER A 546 14.64 60.58 56.19
N LEU A 547 14.58 59.96 55.01
CA LEU A 547 13.50 59.07 54.59
C LEU A 547 13.96 57.62 54.70
N ILE A 548 13.20 56.80 55.42
CA ILE A 548 13.48 55.37 55.61
C ILE A 548 12.43 54.55 54.86
N LEU A 549 12.89 53.79 53.88
CA LEU A 549 12.07 52.88 53.08
C LEU A 549 12.49 51.44 53.37
N GLY A 550 11.52 50.53 53.43
CA GLY A 550 11.76 49.14 53.82
C GLY A 550 11.15 48.84 55.20
N GLY A 551 10.03 48.14 55.16
CA GLY A 551 9.20 47.84 56.34
C GLY A 551 7.82 47.27 56.00
N GLY A 552 7.43 47.22 54.72
CA GLY A 552 6.24 46.51 54.25
C GLY A 552 6.61 45.11 53.76
N GLY A 553 6.16 44.09 54.48
CA GLY A 553 6.30 42.68 54.12
C GLY A 553 5.64 42.36 52.77
N GLY A 554 6.16 41.33 52.12
CA GLY A 554 5.56 40.77 50.92
C GLY A 554 4.08 40.46 51.14
N LYS A 555 3.26 40.96 50.23
CA LYS A 555 2.04 40.30 49.80
C LYS A 555 2.12 40.12 48.30
#